data_AF-H6TNL7-F1
#
_entry.id   AF-H6TNL7-F1
#
_cell.length_a   1.000
_cell.length_b   1.000
_cell.length_c   1.000
_cell.angle_alpha   90.00
_cell.angle_beta   90.00
_cell.angle_gamma   90.00
#
_symmetry.space_group_name_H-M   'P 1'
#
loop_
_entity.id
_entity.type
_entity.pdbx_description
1 polymer ?
#
loop_
_entity_poly.entity_id
_entity_poly.type
_entity_poly.pdbx_seq_one_letter_code
_entity_poly.pdbx_strand_id
1 'polypeptide(L)'
;RLGGLSYFAGAEKKDEHVLVPDLGSLTSVHDRARELFYYLKGGQVDYGEEHSRIYGHSQFGKVYEQGHYPLWDEQHPVHFVGHSAGAQVIRLLQQMLADKAFKGYENTSEDWVLSVTSLSGALNGTTRAYLDGMQPENGRSLKSICLLQICRIGVIVYDWMDIALFKNYYNFGFDHFEMRWRKTGISGLADLLLGNSGPFASGDWILPDLTLQGSLKLNSSLQTFPNTFYFSYATKRTKRIMGVTVPSSVLGIHPLLFIRVLQMCQW
;
A
#
# COMPACT_ATOMS: atom_id res chain seq x y z
N ARG A 1 0.56 12.03 3.78
CA ARG A 1 0.45 12.97 4.94
C ARG A 1 -0.99 12.93 5.47
N LEU A 2 -1.22 13.23 6.75
CA LEU A 2 -2.59 13.28 7.29
C LEU A 2 -2.91 14.72 7.67
N GLY A 3 -3.51 15.49 6.75
CA GLY A 3 -3.85 16.88 7.01
C GLY A 3 -2.66 17.80 7.32
N GLY A 4 -1.48 17.50 6.77
CA GLY A 4 -0.23 18.22 7.04
C GLY A 4 0.65 17.61 8.15
N LEU A 5 0.15 16.63 8.90
CA LEU A 5 0.97 15.86 9.84
C LEU A 5 1.85 14.86 9.08
N SER A 6 3.14 14.85 9.44
CA SER A 6 4.11 13.88 8.93
C SER A 6 3.83 12.49 9.49
N TYR A 7 3.77 11.51 8.60
CA TYR A 7 3.64 10.10 8.99
C TYR A 7 4.90 9.59 9.70
N PHE A 8 6.08 10.03 9.24
CA PHE A 8 7.38 9.66 9.80
C PHE A 8 7.86 10.66 10.85
N ALA A 9 6.93 11.28 11.59
CA ALA A 9 7.21 12.19 12.70
C ALA A 9 8.21 13.33 12.36
N GLY A 10 8.21 13.78 11.10
CA GLY A 10 9.08 14.85 10.61
C GLY A 10 10.50 14.42 10.25
N ALA A 11 10.76 13.12 10.04
CA ALA A 11 12.04 12.63 9.55
C ALA A 11 12.47 13.32 8.24
N GLU A 12 11.52 13.64 7.36
CA GLU A 12 11.75 14.38 6.11
C GLU A 12 12.22 15.83 6.32
N LYS A 13 12.16 16.35 7.54
CA LYS A 13 12.65 17.68 7.89
C LYS A 13 14.08 17.65 8.44
N LYS A 14 14.66 16.46 8.61
CA LYS A 14 16.01 16.28 9.19
C LYS A 14 17.10 16.39 8.14
N ASP A 15 16.82 16.03 6.90
CA ASP A 15 17.75 16.09 5.77
C ASP A 15 16.95 16.20 4.46
N GLU A 16 17.44 16.99 3.50
CA GLU A 16 16.77 17.21 2.21
C GLU A 16 16.74 15.96 1.32
N HIS A 17 17.62 15.00 1.57
CA HIS A 17 17.66 13.72 0.86
C HIS A 17 16.67 12.69 1.43
N VAL A 18 15.92 13.01 2.50
CA VAL A 18 14.90 12.13 3.06
C VAL A 18 13.54 12.42 2.43
N LEU A 19 13.14 11.56 1.51
CA LEU A 19 11.86 11.65 0.82
C LEU A 19 10.78 10.81 1.51
N VAL A 20 9.59 11.39 1.69
CA VAL A 20 8.41 10.71 2.25
C VAL A 20 7.24 10.88 1.28
N PRO A 21 7.14 10.02 0.25
CA PRO A 21 6.06 10.10 -0.73
C PRO A 21 4.70 9.72 -0.12
N ASP A 22 3.64 10.27 -0.69
CA ASP A 22 2.26 9.85 -0.47
C ASP A 22 1.78 9.08 -1.71
N LEU A 23 1.63 7.77 -1.57
CA LEU A 23 1.35 6.81 -2.67
C LEU A 23 -0.09 6.28 -2.63
N GLY A 24 -0.98 6.98 -1.92
CA GLY A 24 -2.29 6.45 -1.57
C GLY A 24 -2.24 5.51 -0.37
N SER A 25 -3.29 5.56 0.44
CA SER A 25 -3.39 4.78 1.67
C SER A 25 -4.12 3.46 1.51
N LEU A 26 -4.92 3.31 0.45
CA LEU A 26 -5.72 2.11 0.19
C LEU A 26 -5.38 1.41 -1.13
N THR A 27 -4.52 1.99 -1.96
CA THR A 27 -4.01 1.39 -3.20
C THR A 27 -3.26 0.09 -2.96
N SER A 28 -3.22 -0.78 -3.97
CA SER A 28 -2.53 -2.08 -3.87
C SER A 28 -1.02 -1.91 -3.72
N VAL A 29 -0.35 -2.98 -3.28
CA VAL A 29 1.11 -3.00 -3.18
C VAL A 29 1.76 -2.82 -4.56
N HIS A 30 1.15 -3.38 -5.61
CA HIS A 30 1.59 -3.23 -7.00
C HIS A 30 1.53 -1.78 -7.46
N ASP A 31 0.38 -1.14 -7.32
CA ASP A 31 0.19 0.24 -7.77
C ASP A 31 1.10 1.20 -7.03
N ARG A 32 1.26 1.00 -5.71
CA ARG A 32 2.18 1.79 -4.90
C ARG A 32 3.64 1.61 -5.31
N ALA A 33 4.04 0.42 -5.73
CA ALA A 33 5.40 0.19 -6.22
C ALA A 33 5.63 0.94 -7.54
N ARG A 34 4.64 0.90 -8.45
CA ARG A 34 4.65 1.66 -9.70
C ARG A 34 4.70 3.16 -9.44
N GLU A 35 3.81 3.69 -8.60
CA GLU A 35 3.81 5.10 -8.23
C GLU A 35 5.12 5.55 -7.59
N LEU A 36 5.71 4.72 -6.72
CA LEU A 36 7.00 5.03 -6.08
C LEU A 36 8.14 5.15 -7.09
N PHE A 37 8.17 4.28 -8.09
CA PHE A 37 9.18 4.35 -9.16
C PHE A 37 9.10 5.70 -9.89
N TYR A 38 7.92 6.07 -10.40
CA TYR A 38 7.74 7.30 -11.17
C TYR A 38 7.79 8.55 -10.28
N TYR A 39 7.48 8.46 -8.99
CA TYR A 39 7.72 9.52 -8.02
C TYR A 39 9.22 9.87 -7.94
N LEU A 40 10.09 8.85 -7.90
CA LEU A 40 11.53 9.06 -7.85
C LEU A 40 12.10 9.44 -9.21
N LYS A 41 11.83 8.63 -10.23
CA LYS A 41 12.46 8.75 -11.55
C LYS A 41 11.88 9.90 -12.40
N GLY A 42 10.59 10.20 -12.22
CA GLY A 42 9.82 11.10 -13.07
C GLY A 42 9.12 10.37 -14.21
N GLY A 43 8.22 11.08 -14.90
CA GLY A 43 7.40 10.57 -15.99
C GLY A 43 5.95 10.25 -15.58
N GLN A 44 5.20 9.65 -16.49
CA GLN A 44 3.83 9.24 -16.25
C GLN A 44 3.79 7.85 -15.61
N VAL A 45 3.05 7.72 -14.50
CA VAL A 45 2.84 6.42 -13.85
C VAL A 45 2.22 5.45 -14.85
N ASP A 46 2.90 4.33 -15.11
CA ASP A 46 2.40 3.19 -15.88
C ASP A 46 2.22 1.99 -14.93
N TYR A 47 0.97 1.63 -14.65
CA TYR A 47 0.61 0.50 -13.80
C TYR A 47 0.83 -0.87 -14.50
N GLY A 48 1.07 -0.85 -15.82
CA GLY A 48 1.22 -2.01 -16.68
C GLY A 48 -0.10 -2.40 -17.36
N GLU A 49 -0.06 -2.52 -18.69
CA GLU A 49 -1.21 -2.83 -19.54
C GLU A 49 -2.00 -4.07 -19.05
N GLU A 50 -1.31 -5.18 -18.80
CA GLU A 50 -1.95 -6.42 -18.38
C GLU A 50 -2.56 -6.33 -16.96
N HIS A 51 -1.87 -5.66 -16.03
CA HIS A 51 -2.38 -5.45 -14.67
C HIS A 51 -3.66 -4.62 -14.71
N SER A 52 -3.63 -3.48 -15.41
CA SER A 52 -4.77 -2.58 -15.55
C SER A 52 -5.96 -3.23 -16.26
N ARG A 53 -5.71 -4.09 -17.25
CA ARG A 53 -6.74 -4.89 -17.91
C ARG A 53 -7.39 -5.92 -16.97
N ILE A 54 -6.59 -6.62 -16.16
CA ILE A 54 -7.09 -7.63 -15.20
C ILE A 54 -7.94 -6.98 -14.12
N TYR A 55 -7.49 -5.84 -13.57
CA TYR A 55 -8.12 -5.21 -12.41
C TYR A 55 -9.10 -4.08 -12.77
N GLY A 56 -9.22 -3.74 -14.06
CA GLY A 56 -10.25 -2.86 -14.58
C GLY A 56 -10.05 -1.39 -14.21
N HIS A 57 -8.82 -0.89 -14.36
CA HIS A 57 -8.50 0.52 -14.14
C HIS A 57 -7.62 1.08 -15.27
N SER A 58 -7.38 2.39 -15.25
CA SER A 58 -6.51 3.04 -16.25
C SER A 58 -5.06 2.58 -16.12
N GLN A 59 -4.42 2.26 -17.25
CA GLN A 59 -2.99 1.96 -17.30
C GLN A 59 -2.12 3.12 -16.84
N PHE A 60 -2.52 4.34 -17.19
CA PHE A 60 -1.74 5.53 -16.91
C PHE A 60 -2.33 6.32 -15.75
N GLY A 61 -1.46 6.73 -14.84
CA GLY A 61 -1.80 7.52 -13.68
C GLY A 61 -1.26 8.94 -13.76
N LYS A 62 -0.85 9.44 -12.58
CA LYS A 62 -0.31 10.78 -12.39
C LYS A 62 0.96 11.00 -13.23
N VAL A 63 1.14 12.22 -13.71
CA VAL A 63 2.38 12.67 -14.35
C VAL A 63 3.25 13.38 -13.33
N TYR A 64 4.50 12.94 -13.23
CA TYR A 64 5.57 13.60 -12.49
C TYR A 64 6.50 14.27 -13.50
N GLU A 65 6.26 15.55 -13.80
CA GLU A 65 7.08 16.33 -14.76
C GLU A 65 8.58 16.28 -14.42
N GLN A 66 8.89 16.28 -13.13
CA GLN A 66 10.23 16.05 -12.62
C GLN A 66 10.16 15.01 -11.50
N GLY A 67 10.99 13.98 -11.62
CA GLY A 67 11.20 13.02 -10.54
C GLY A 67 11.86 13.67 -9.32
N HIS A 68 11.57 13.16 -8.13
CA HIS A 68 12.22 13.65 -6.90
C HIS A 68 13.69 13.22 -6.79
N TYR A 69 14.12 12.21 -7.55
CA TYR A 69 15.51 11.80 -7.69
C TYR A 69 15.80 11.24 -9.10
N PRO A 70 15.86 12.09 -10.14
CA PRO A 70 15.95 11.61 -11.53
C PRO A 70 17.25 10.88 -11.86
N LEU A 71 18.33 11.17 -11.11
CA LEU A 71 19.63 10.51 -11.24
C LEU A 71 19.65 9.09 -10.66
N TRP A 72 18.54 8.62 -10.07
CA TRP A 72 18.46 7.29 -9.48
C TRP A 72 18.86 6.20 -10.48
N ASP A 73 19.94 5.49 -10.17
CA ASP A 73 20.49 4.38 -10.93
C ASP A 73 21.41 3.52 -10.03
N GLU A 74 22.19 2.62 -10.61
CA GLU A 74 23.13 1.74 -9.90
C GLU A 74 24.31 2.49 -9.26
N GLN A 75 24.74 3.61 -9.85
CA GLN A 75 25.80 4.46 -9.29
C GLN A 75 25.26 5.42 -8.23
N HIS A 76 23.95 5.65 -8.24
CA HIS A 76 23.20 6.51 -7.33
C HIS A 76 22.09 5.73 -6.62
N PRO A 77 22.41 4.66 -5.87
CA PRO A 77 21.39 3.79 -5.31
C PRO A 77 20.72 4.42 -4.09
N VAL A 78 19.50 3.99 -3.78
CA VAL A 78 18.70 4.55 -2.67
C VAL A 78 18.52 3.56 -1.51
N HIS A 79 18.33 4.12 -0.32
CA HIS A 79 17.88 3.38 0.86
C HIS A 79 16.36 3.46 0.97
N PHE A 80 15.68 2.31 0.96
CA PHE A 80 14.25 2.24 1.20
C PHE A 80 13.93 1.88 2.64
N VAL A 81 13.05 2.65 3.27
CA VAL A 81 12.52 2.39 4.61
C VAL A 81 11.00 2.25 4.53
N GLY A 82 10.51 1.03 4.71
CA GLY A 82 9.09 0.68 4.61
C GLY A 82 8.49 0.38 5.96
N HIS A 83 7.51 1.19 6.39
CA HIS A 83 6.70 0.89 7.56
C HIS A 83 5.40 0.14 7.17
N SER A 84 4.98 -0.85 7.96
CA SER A 84 3.75 -1.61 7.72
C SER A 84 3.72 -2.22 6.30
N ALA A 85 2.66 -2.00 5.52
CA ALA A 85 2.56 -2.45 4.13
C ALA A 85 3.62 -1.81 3.20
N GLY A 86 4.19 -0.65 3.57
CA GLY A 86 5.28 -0.03 2.81
C GLY A 86 6.51 -0.94 2.68
N ALA A 87 6.71 -1.88 3.60
CA ALA A 87 7.77 -2.88 3.50
C ALA A 87 7.53 -3.87 2.34
N GLN A 88 6.28 -4.20 2.03
CA GLN A 88 5.95 -5.04 0.87
C GLN A 88 6.13 -4.24 -0.43
N VAL A 89 5.72 -2.97 -0.44
CA VAL A 89 5.86 -2.06 -1.59
C VAL A 89 7.32 -1.95 -2.04
N ILE A 90 8.24 -1.65 -1.12
CA ILE A 90 9.65 -1.46 -1.49
C ILE A 90 10.34 -2.76 -1.93
N ARG A 91 9.91 -3.92 -1.40
CA ARG A 91 10.39 -5.23 -1.85
C ARG A 91 9.88 -5.55 -3.25
N LEU A 92 8.61 -5.28 -3.52
CA LEU A 92 8.03 -5.48 -4.85
C LEU A 92 8.66 -4.53 -5.88
N LEU A 93 8.87 -3.26 -5.53
CA LEU A 93 9.58 -2.32 -6.38
C LEU A 93 10.96 -2.85 -6.75
N GLN A 94 11.73 -3.35 -5.77
CA GLN A 94 13.05 -3.92 -6.04
C GLN A 94 12.99 -5.10 -7.01
N GLN A 95 12.03 -6.01 -6.83
CA GLN A 95 11.83 -7.12 -7.77
C GLN A 95 11.45 -6.62 -9.17
N MET A 96 10.57 -5.62 -9.27
CA MET A 96 10.19 -5.01 -10.55
C MET A 96 11.38 -4.36 -11.28
N LEU A 97 12.35 -3.80 -10.55
CA LEU A 97 13.59 -3.28 -11.13
C LEU A 97 14.44 -4.41 -11.71
N ALA A 98 14.61 -5.51 -10.96
CA ALA A 98 15.34 -6.69 -11.43
C ALA A 98 14.69 -7.32 -12.68
N ASP A 99 13.36 -7.36 -12.69
CA ASP A 99 12.56 -7.93 -13.77
C ASP A 99 12.41 -6.98 -14.97
N LYS A 100 12.95 -5.75 -14.90
CA LYS A 100 12.83 -4.70 -15.93
C LYS A 100 11.38 -4.38 -16.29
N ALA A 101 10.54 -4.29 -15.27
CA ALA A 101 9.09 -4.19 -15.44
C ALA A 101 8.61 -2.80 -15.88
N PHE A 102 9.49 -1.80 -15.99
CA PHE A 102 9.18 -0.40 -16.30
C PHE A 102 9.53 -0.08 -17.76
N LYS A 103 8.51 0.02 -18.61
CA LYS A 103 8.68 0.31 -20.05
C LYS A 103 9.39 1.66 -20.26
N GLY A 104 10.44 1.67 -21.09
CA GLY A 104 11.28 2.84 -21.34
C GLY A 104 12.44 2.99 -20.36
N TYR A 105 12.62 2.05 -19.42
CA TYR A 105 13.68 1.99 -18.41
C TYR A 105 14.32 0.58 -18.36
N GLU A 106 14.82 0.14 -19.51
CA GLU A 106 15.23 -1.26 -19.75
C GLU A 106 16.58 -1.60 -19.09
N ASN A 107 17.25 -0.58 -18.55
CA ASN A 107 18.49 -0.66 -17.77
C ASN A 107 18.26 -0.67 -16.25
N THR A 108 17.01 -0.81 -15.80
CA THR A 108 16.71 -1.00 -14.38
C THR A 108 17.38 -2.28 -13.85
N SER A 109 17.78 -2.22 -12.57
CA SER A 109 18.46 -3.29 -11.85
C SER A 109 18.07 -3.23 -10.37
N GLU A 110 18.05 -4.37 -9.69
CA GLU A 110 17.93 -4.45 -8.24
C GLU A 110 18.96 -3.60 -7.49
N ASP A 111 20.14 -3.37 -8.12
CA ASP A 111 21.28 -2.67 -7.54
C ASP A 111 21.05 -1.16 -7.43
N TRP A 112 19.96 -0.65 -8.02
CA TRP A 112 19.45 0.70 -7.76
C TRP A 112 18.99 0.85 -6.30
N VAL A 113 18.89 -0.26 -5.54
CA VAL A 113 18.51 -0.30 -4.13
C VAL A 113 19.68 -0.78 -3.27
N LEU A 114 20.26 0.14 -2.50
CA LEU A 114 21.38 -0.17 -1.61
C LEU A 114 20.91 -0.89 -0.33
N SER A 115 19.76 -0.52 0.21
CA SER A 115 19.19 -1.21 1.37
C SER A 115 17.68 -1.18 1.44
N VAL A 116 17.10 -2.22 2.02
CA VAL A 116 15.68 -2.34 2.34
C VAL A 116 15.52 -2.50 3.86
N THR A 117 14.87 -1.54 4.49
CA THR A 117 14.56 -1.57 5.93
C THR A 117 13.06 -1.72 6.15
N SER A 118 12.67 -2.79 6.84
CA SER A 118 11.29 -3.03 7.27
C SER A 118 11.08 -2.58 8.71
N LEU A 119 10.12 -1.68 8.93
CA LEU A 119 9.68 -1.26 10.26
C LEU A 119 8.26 -1.78 10.52
N SER A 120 8.11 -2.76 11.41
CA SER A 120 6.81 -3.42 11.65
C SER A 120 6.11 -3.88 10.36
N GLY A 121 6.89 -4.37 9.39
CA GLY A 121 6.36 -4.73 8.08
C GLY A 121 5.45 -5.95 8.15
N ALA A 122 4.33 -5.90 7.44
CA ALA A 122 3.42 -7.04 7.28
C ALA A 122 3.94 -8.04 6.23
N LEU A 123 5.21 -8.44 6.34
CA LEU A 123 5.92 -9.20 5.29
C LEU A 123 5.27 -10.55 4.96
N ASN A 124 4.60 -11.17 5.93
CA ASN A 124 3.85 -12.42 5.77
C ASN A 124 2.33 -12.22 5.91
N GLY A 125 1.87 -10.98 5.72
CA GLY A 125 0.48 -10.60 5.95
C GLY A 125 0.12 -10.43 7.42
N THR A 126 -1.16 -10.24 7.68
CA THR A 126 -1.68 -10.03 9.03
C THR A 126 -3.07 -10.64 9.19
N THR A 127 -3.27 -11.35 10.31
CA THR A 127 -4.58 -11.90 10.69
C THR A 127 -5.62 -10.82 10.96
N ARG A 128 -5.15 -9.58 11.22
CA ARG A 128 -5.99 -8.40 11.34
C ARG A 128 -6.87 -8.16 10.12
N ALA A 129 -6.42 -8.47 8.92
CA ALA A 129 -7.22 -8.28 7.71
C ALA A 129 -8.58 -9.02 7.79
N TYR A 130 -8.60 -10.24 8.36
CA TYR A 130 -9.82 -11.02 8.54
C TYR A 130 -10.70 -10.51 9.70
N LEU A 131 -10.07 -10.01 10.76
CA LEU A 131 -10.75 -9.35 11.87
C LEU A 131 -11.44 -8.06 11.43
N ASP A 132 -10.80 -7.32 10.51
CA ASP A 132 -11.35 -6.07 9.96
C ASP A 132 -12.47 -6.33 8.95
N GLY A 133 -12.46 -7.45 8.24
CA GLY A 133 -13.61 -7.86 7.43
C GLY A 133 -13.31 -8.72 6.21
N MET A 134 -12.06 -9.08 5.94
CA MET A 134 -11.73 -9.97 4.81
C MET A 134 -12.22 -11.40 5.08
N GLN A 135 -12.66 -12.09 4.03
CA GLN A 135 -13.02 -13.50 4.08
C GLN A 135 -11.76 -14.38 4.09
N PRO A 136 -11.61 -15.31 5.05
CA PRO A 136 -10.42 -16.16 5.13
C PRO A 136 -10.35 -17.20 4.00
N GLU A 137 -11.46 -17.54 3.34
CA GLU A 137 -11.51 -18.58 2.30
C GLU A 137 -10.73 -18.17 1.05
N ASN A 138 -10.87 -16.91 0.62
CA ASN A 138 -10.22 -16.40 -0.60
C ASN A 138 -9.25 -15.24 -0.36
N GLY A 139 -9.26 -14.61 0.82
CA GLY A 139 -8.41 -13.47 1.16
C GLY A 139 -8.64 -12.22 0.30
N ARG A 140 -9.73 -12.16 -0.47
CA ARG A 140 -10.00 -11.10 -1.47
C ARG A 140 -11.36 -10.44 -1.27
N SER A 141 -12.37 -11.21 -0.91
CA SER A 141 -13.73 -10.71 -0.73
C SER A 141 -13.95 -10.20 0.69
N LEU A 142 -14.84 -9.22 0.82
CA LEU A 142 -15.30 -8.72 2.10
C LEU A 142 -16.42 -9.59 2.67
N LYS A 143 -16.48 -9.76 3.99
CA LYS A 143 -17.60 -10.37 4.69
C LYS A 143 -18.87 -9.55 4.45
N SER A 144 -20.01 -10.21 4.25
CA SER A 144 -21.28 -9.53 3.93
C SER A 144 -21.68 -8.49 4.98
N ILE A 145 -21.38 -8.74 6.26
CA ILE A 145 -21.67 -7.83 7.37
C ILE A 145 -20.38 -7.61 8.17
N CYS A 146 -19.74 -6.45 7.98
CA CYS A 146 -18.61 -6.00 8.80
C CYS A 146 -18.41 -4.48 8.71
N LEU A 147 -17.67 -3.91 9.66
CA LEU A 147 -17.34 -2.47 9.68
C LEU A 147 -16.67 -2.03 8.37
N LEU A 148 -15.84 -2.89 7.79
CA LEU A 148 -15.14 -2.60 6.55
C LEU A 148 -16.09 -2.41 5.34
N GLN A 149 -17.30 -2.98 5.36
CA GLN A 149 -18.33 -2.67 4.34
C GLN A 149 -18.82 -1.23 4.45
N ILE A 150 -18.96 -0.70 5.67
CA ILE A 150 -19.35 0.70 5.88
C ILE A 150 -18.21 1.62 5.44
N CYS A 151 -16.97 1.29 5.79
CA CYS A 151 -15.79 2.01 5.31
C CYS A 151 -15.69 1.99 3.78
N ARG A 152 -15.95 0.85 3.13
CA ARG A 152 -15.99 0.70 1.67
C ARG A 152 -16.96 1.70 1.04
N ILE A 153 -18.19 1.75 1.53
CA ILE A 153 -19.21 2.70 1.03
C ILE A 153 -18.73 4.14 1.21
N GLY A 154 -18.18 4.47 2.39
CA GLY A 154 -17.64 5.79 2.67
C GLY A 154 -16.53 6.21 1.69
N VAL A 155 -15.60 5.30 1.39
CA VAL A 155 -14.50 5.54 0.43
C VAL A 155 -15.03 5.71 -1.00
N ILE A 156 -15.98 4.88 -1.43
CA ILE A 156 -16.61 5.00 -2.76
C ILE A 156 -17.28 6.36 -2.90
N VAL A 157 -18.11 6.76 -1.93
CA VAL A 157 -18.81 8.05 -1.96
C VAL A 157 -17.81 9.20 -1.93
N TYR A 158 -16.80 9.13 -1.06
CA TYR A 158 -15.74 10.11 -0.96
C TYR A 158 -15.05 10.36 -2.32
N ASP A 159 -14.62 9.28 -2.99
CA ASP A 159 -13.85 9.41 -4.22
C ASP A 159 -14.73 9.81 -5.40
N TRP A 160 -15.97 9.32 -5.42
CA TRP A 160 -16.99 9.71 -6.40
C TRP A 160 -17.33 11.21 -6.31
N MET A 161 -17.52 11.75 -5.09
CA MET A 161 -17.80 13.17 -4.91
C MET A 161 -16.68 14.10 -5.40
N ASP A 162 -15.43 13.61 -5.40
CA ASP A 162 -14.25 14.29 -5.96
C ASP A 162 -14.06 15.75 -5.46
N ILE A 163 -14.28 15.97 -4.16
CA ILE A 163 -14.15 17.30 -3.56
C ILE A 163 -12.66 17.59 -3.29
N ALA A 164 -12.11 18.55 -4.02
CA ALA A 164 -10.69 18.93 -3.95
C ALA A 164 -10.21 19.27 -2.53
N LEU A 165 -11.02 19.96 -1.72
CA LEU A 165 -10.67 20.28 -0.32
C LEU A 165 -10.35 19.02 0.50
N PHE A 166 -11.17 17.97 0.35
CA PHE A 166 -10.99 16.73 1.08
C PHE A 166 -9.85 15.88 0.50
N LYS A 167 -9.68 15.85 -0.82
CA LYS A 167 -8.56 15.14 -1.48
C LYS A 167 -7.21 15.76 -1.16
N ASN A 168 -7.15 17.09 -1.07
CA ASN A 168 -5.95 17.81 -0.63
C ASN A 168 -5.60 17.54 0.84
N TYR A 169 -6.60 17.26 1.68
CA TYR A 169 -6.39 16.91 3.09
C TYR A 169 -5.90 15.46 3.27
N TYR A 170 -6.52 14.51 2.56
CA TYR A 170 -6.17 13.10 2.63
C TYR A 170 -6.66 12.34 1.38
N ASN A 171 -5.76 11.87 0.52
CA ASN A 171 -6.12 11.09 -0.66
C ASN A 171 -6.01 9.57 -0.39
N PHE A 172 -7.03 8.81 -0.79
CA PHE A 172 -7.00 7.35 -0.71
C PHE A 172 -6.16 6.70 -1.84
N GLY A 173 -5.97 7.40 -2.96
CA GLY A 173 -5.10 7.02 -4.07
C GLY A 173 -5.80 6.32 -5.24
N PHE A 174 -7.13 6.29 -5.30
CA PHE A 174 -7.86 5.58 -6.35
C PHE A 174 -8.11 6.38 -7.64
N ASP A 175 -7.32 7.43 -7.90
CA ASP A 175 -7.54 8.31 -9.04
C ASP A 175 -7.48 7.56 -10.39
N HIS A 176 -6.70 6.48 -10.48
CA HIS A 176 -6.58 5.61 -11.66
C HIS A 176 -7.79 4.68 -11.91
N PHE A 177 -8.66 4.48 -10.92
CA PHE A 177 -9.98 3.84 -11.09
C PHE A 177 -11.04 4.81 -11.63
N GLU A 178 -10.72 6.10 -11.68
CA GLU A 178 -11.52 7.14 -12.32
C GLU A 178 -12.98 7.20 -11.85
N MET A 179 -13.22 6.96 -10.56
CA MET A 179 -14.55 6.85 -9.96
C MET A 179 -15.32 8.18 -9.86
N ARG A 180 -14.69 9.29 -10.21
CA ARG A 180 -15.21 10.67 -10.08
C ARG A 180 -16.57 10.84 -10.75
N TRP A 181 -17.50 11.55 -10.10
CA TRP A 181 -18.88 11.72 -10.55
C TRP A 181 -19.01 12.34 -11.94
N ARG A 182 -18.07 13.23 -12.32
CA ARG A 182 -18.01 13.85 -13.65
C ARG A 182 -17.81 12.83 -14.77
N LYS A 183 -17.22 11.66 -14.46
CA LYS A 183 -16.95 10.58 -15.40
C LYS A 183 -17.99 9.47 -15.32
N THR A 184 -18.33 9.02 -14.12
CA THR A 184 -19.16 7.81 -13.90
C THR A 184 -20.66 8.11 -13.71
N GLY A 185 -21.02 9.33 -13.32
CA GLY A 185 -22.41 9.70 -13.03
C GLY A 185 -23.03 8.89 -11.88
N ILE A 186 -24.36 8.96 -11.74
CA ILE A 186 -25.10 8.27 -10.68
C ILE A 186 -25.23 6.77 -10.96
N SER A 187 -25.37 6.37 -12.22
CA SER A 187 -25.41 4.94 -12.61
C SER A 187 -24.09 4.24 -12.26
N GLY A 188 -22.95 4.89 -12.55
CA GLY A 188 -21.64 4.35 -12.18
C GLY A 188 -21.43 4.29 -10.66
N LEU A 189 -22.00 5.22 -9.88
CA LEU A 189 -22.02 5.10 -8.42
C LEU A 189 -22.77 3.85 -7.96
N ALA A 190 -23.91 3.54 -8.57
CA ALA A 190 -24.66 2.32 -8.26
C ALA A 190 -23.83 1.07 -8.57
N ASP A 191 -23.13 1.03 -9.70
CA ASP A 191 -22.23 -0.08 -10.06
C ASP A 191 -21.07 -0.26 -9.07
N LEU A 192 -20.44 0.84 -8.64
CA LEU A 192 -19.39 0.83 -7.62
C LEU A 192 -19.92 0.30 -6.28
N LEU A 193 -21.11 0.75 -5.85
CA LEU A 193 -21.71 0.34 -4.59
C LEU A 193 -22.17 -1.12 -4.59
N LEU A 194 -22.67 -1.62 -5.72
CA LEU A 194 -23.03 -3.02 -5.92
C LEU A 194 -21.81 -3.95 -6.04
N GLY A 195 -20.62 -3.38 -6.27
CA GLY A 195 -19.39 -4.15 -6.43
C GLY A 195 -19.22 -4.74 -7.82
N ASN A 196 -19.81 -4.11 -8.85
CA ASN A 196 -19.62 -4.49 -10.25
C ASN A 196 -18.31 -3.94 -10.83
N SER A 197 -17.79 -2.86 -10.25
CA SER A 197 -16.58 -2.16 -10.73
C SER A 197 -15.81 -1.53 -9.56
N GLY A 198 -14.59 -1.06 -9.86
CA GLY A 198 -13.73 -0.37 -8.89
C GLY A 198 -12.82 -1.29 -8.07
N PRO A 199 -11.99 -0.70 -7.19
CA PRO A 199 -10.89 -1.40 -6.51
C PRO A 199 -11.38 -2.55 -5.62
N PHE A 200 -12.53 -2.35 -4.96
CA PHE A 200 -13.09 -3.34 -4.05
C PHE A 200 -13.69 -4.55 -4.77
N ALA A 201 -14.15 -4.38 -6.01
CA ALA A 201 -14.68 -5.45 -6.84
C ALA A 201 -13.56 -6.30 -7.44
N SER A 202 -12.51 -5.64 -7.94
CA SER A 202 -11.34 -6.29 -8.55
C SER A 202 -10.42 -6.96 -7.52
N GLY A 203 -10.44 -6.48 -6.28
CA GLY A 203 -9.51 -6.90 -5.23
C GLY A 203 -8.15 -6.22 -5.32
N ASP A 204 -8.03 -5.16 -6.13
CA ASP A 204 -6.79 -4.39 -6.32
C ASP A 204 -6.76 -3.19 -5.37
N TRP A 205 -6.53 -3.51 -4.10
CA TRP A 205 -6.41 -2.56 -3.00
C TRP A 205 -5.68 -3.23 -1.83
N ILE A 206 -5.34 -2.44 -0.81
CA ILE A 206 -4.32 -2.83 0.17
C ILE A 206 -4.67 -4.07 1.02
N LEU A 207 -5.94 -4.32 1.36
CA LEU A 207 -6.28 -5.39 2.32
C LEU A 207 -6.11 -6.80 1.76
N PRO A 208 -6.53 -7.11 0.52
CA PRO A 208 -6.19 -8.36 -0.14
C PRO A 208 -4.70 -8.70 -0.07
N ASP A 209 -3.81 -7.74 -0.33
CA ASP A 209 -2.36 -7.93 -0.27
C ASP A 209 -1.85 -8.22 1.16
N LEU A 210 -2.51 -7.64 2.16
CA LEU A 210 -2.19 -7.83 3.58
C LEU A 210 -2.79 -9.10 4.19
N THR A 211 -3.59 -9.86 3.46
CA THR A 211 -3.99 -11.21 3.90
C THR A 211 -2.80 -12.17 3.85
N LEU A 212 -2.88 -13.28 4.59
CA LEU A 212 -1.86 -14.33 4.51
C LEU A 212 -1.75 -14.88 3.08
N GLN A 213 -2.87 -15.07 2.39
CA GLN A 213 -2.91 -15.55 1.00
C GLN A 213 -2.26 -14.57 0.03
N GLY A 214 -2.64 -13.28 0.12
CA GLY A 214 -2.07 -12.23 -0.72
C GLY A 214 -0.57 -12.07 -0.51
N SER A 215 -0.14 -12.05 0.74
CA SER A 215 1.28 -11.95 1.10
C SER A 215 2.08 -13.18 0.72
N LEU A 216 1.52 -14.39 0.85
CA LEU A 216 2.17 -15.63 0.37
C LEU A 216 2.31 -15.62 -1.16
N LYS A 217 1.27 -15.22 -1.88
CA LYS A 217 1.31 -15.09 -3.34
C LYS A 217 2.39 -14.09 -3.76
N LEU A 218 2.41 -12.92 -3.13
CA LEU A 218 3.43 -11.90 -3.38
C LEU A 218 4.83 -12.45 -3.09
N ASN A 219 5.04 -13.03 -1.90
CA ASN A 219 6.35 -13.57 -1.52
C ASN A 219 6.85 -14.69 -2.42
N SER A 220 5.96 -15.44 -3.09
CA SER A 220 6.36 -16.52 -3.99
C SER A 220 7.14 -16.05 -5.22
N SER A 221 6.99 -14.78 -5.62
CA SER A 221 7.73 -14.16 -6.72
C SER A 221 8.84 -13.22 -6.26
N LEU A 222 8.96 -12.93 -4.96
CA LEU A 222 9.96 -11.99 -4.44
C LEU A 222 11.22 -12.71 -4.00
N GLN A 223 12.36 -12.17 -4.43
CA GLN A 223 13.68 -12.64 -4.01
C GLN A 223 14.37 -11.61 -3.11
N THR A 224 15.49 -12.03 -2.53
CA THR A 224 16.47 -11.13 -1.90
C THR A 224 17.70 -11.09 -2.79
N PHE A 225 18.28 -9.90 -2.95
CA PHE A 225 19.39 -9.69 -3.86
C PHE A 225 20.73 -9.60 -3.10
N PRO A 226 21.83 -10.15 -3.64
CA PRO A 226 23.09 -10.31 -2.91
C PRO A 226 23.79 -8.99 -2.58
N ASN A 227 23.57 -7.94 -3.39
CA ASN A 227 24.21 -6.63 -3.22
C ASN A 227 23.38 -5.65 -2.38
N THR A 228 22.26 -6.09 -1.83
CA THR A 228 21.35 -5.24 -1.03
C THR A 228 21.38 -5.62 0.44
N PHE A 229 21.47 -4.62 1.32
CA PHE A 229 21.34 -4.83 2.76
C PHE A 229 19.87 -4.90 3.19
N TYR A 230 19.47 -5.96 3.91
CA TYR A 230 18.12 -6.11 4.42
C TYR A 230 18.07 -6.01 5.95
N PHE A 231 17.23 -5.10 6.46
CA PHE A 231 16.98 -4.92 7.89
C PHE A 231 15.50 -5.12 8.19
N SER A 232 15.19 -5.77 9.32
CA SER A 232 13.81 -5.96 9.75
C SER A 232 13.66 -5.74 11.25
N TYR A 233 12.85 -4.74 11.60
CA TYR A 233 12.55 -4.36 12.97
C TYR A 233 11.12 -4.76 13.31
N ALA A 234 10.99 -5.87 14.03
CA ALA A 234 9.72 -6.34 14.54
C ALA A 234 9.31 -5.56 15.80
N THR A 235 8.03 -5.23 15.91
CA THR A 235 7.46 -4.61 17.10
C THR A 235 6.51 -5.57 17.81
N LYS A 236 6.48 -5.50 19.14
CA LYS A 236 5.63 -6.34 19.98
C LYS A 236 5.02 -5.53 21.11
N ARG A 237 3.68 -5.54 21.20
CA ARG A 237 2.90 -4.97 22.33
C ARG A 237 2.01 -6.02 22.99
N THR A 238 2.46 -7.27 23.01
CA THR A 238 1.81 -8.39 23.71
C THR A 238 2.81 -9.07 24.65
N LYS A 239 2.30 -9.81 25.63
CA LYS A 239 3.09 -10.64 26.55
C LYS A 239 2.38 -11.98 26.74
N ARG A 240 3.12 -13.00 27.20
CA ARG A 240 2.58 -14.32 27.48
C ARG A 240 2.40 -14.49 29.00
N ILE A 241 1.20 -14.82 29.45
CA ILE A 241 0.87 -15.08 30.85
C ILE A 241 0.21 -16.46 30.91
N MET A 242 0.77 -17.38 31.70
CA MET A 242 0.24 -18.74 31.88
C MET A 242 -0.12 -19.45 30.56
N GLY A 243 0.74 -19.29 29.54
CA GLY A 243 0.54 -19.89 28.21
C GLY A 243 -0.32 -19.06 27.25
N VAL A 244 -1.10 -18.10 27.73
CA VAL A 244 -2.01 -17.24 26.94
C VAL A 244 -1.32 -15.95 26.53
N THR A 245 -1.52 -15.52 25.28
CA THR A 245 -1.04 -14.21 24.79
C THR A 245 -2.04 -13.13 25.17
N VAL A 246 -1.57 -12.03 25.75
CA VAL A 246 -2.39 -10.88 26.16
C VAL A 246 -1.72 -9.55 25.80
N PRO A 247 -2.46 -8.44 25.70
CA PRO A 247 -1.88 -7.11 25.54
C PRO A 247 -0.83 -6.80 26.63
N SER A 248 0.30 -6.17 26.26
CA SER A 248 1.40 -5.94 27.20
C SER A 248 1.08 -4.88 28.25
N SER A 249 0.35 -3.83 27.85
CA SER A 249 -0.08 -2.73 28.71
C SER A 249 -1.30 -2.04 28.11
N VAL A 250 -2.29 -1.70 28.95
CA VAL A 250 -3.45 -0.89 28.56
C VAL A 250 -3.03 0.53 28.21
N LEU A 251 -2.15 1.14 29.00
CA LEU A 251 -1.66 2.51 28.78
C LEU A 251 -0.59 2.60 27.69
N GLY A 252 0.08 1.48 27.39
CA GLY A 252 1.12 1.41 26.37
C GLY A 252 0.59 1.21 24.95
N ILE A 253 -0.67 0.81 24.78
CA ILE A 253 -1.26 0.60 23.46
C ILE A 253 -2.19 1.78 23.19
N HIS A 254 -2.07 2.35 21.99
CA HIS A 254 -2.98 3.41 21.57
C HIS A 254 -4.44 2.92 21.69
N PRO A 255 -5.37 3.68 22.29
CA PRO A 255 -6.73 3.21 22.57
C PRO A 255 -7.45 2.65 21.34
N LEU A 256 -7.31 3.31 20.18
CA LEU A 256 -7.88 2.86 18.91
C LEU A 256 -7.37 1.51 18.42
N LEU A 257 -6.20 1.06 18.89
CA LEU A 257 -5.60 -0.21 18.51
C LEU A 257 -5.87 -1.30 19.55
N PHE A 258 -6.28 -0.95 20.77
CA PHE A 258 -6.36 -1.90 21.88
C PHE A 258 -7.31 -3.08 21.60
N ILE A 259 -8.50 -2.78 21.07
CA ILE A 259 -9.48 -3.80 20.69
C ILE A 259 -8.90 -4.76 19.65
N ARG A 260 -8.18 -4.23 18.64
CA ARG A 260 -7.54 -5.07 17.62
C ARG A 260 -6.41 -5.91 18.18
N VAL A 261 -5.60 -5.37 19.09
CA VAL A 261 -4.56 -6.15 19.77
C VAL A 261 -5.19 -7.29 20.57
N LEU A 262 -6.28 -7.04 21.30
CA LEU A 262 -7.01 -8.07 22.05
C LEU A 262 -7.49 -9.20 21.11
N GLN A 263 -8.14 -8.84 20.00
CA GLN A 263 -8.65 -9.81 19.03
C GLN A 263 -7.51 -10.63 18.39
N MET A 264 -6.39 -9.99 18.05
CA MET A 264 -5.23 -10.70 17.49
C MET A 264 -4.55 -11.63 18.50
N CYS A 265 -4.66 -11.36 19.81
CA CYS A 265 -4.14 -12.27 20.83
C CYS A 265 -4.94 -13.59 20.92
N GLN A 266 -6.15 -13.61 20.39
CA GLN A 266 -7.10 -14.74 20.44
C GLN A 266 -7.23 -15.47 19.08
N TRP A 267 -6.44 -15.06 18.08
CA TRP A 267 -6.44 -15.67 16.76
C TRP A 267 -5.84 -17.08 16.77
#